data_AF-A0A431FUR6-F1
#
_entry.id   AF-A0A431FUR6-F1
#
_cell.length_a   1.000
_cell.length_b   1.000
_cell.length_c   1.000
_cell.angle_alpha   90.00
_cell.angle_beta   90.00
_cell.angle_gamma   90.00
#
_symmetry.space_group_name_H-M   'P 1'
#
loop_
_entity.id
_entity.type
_entity.pdbx_description
1 polymer ?
#
loop_
_entity_poly.entity_id
_entity_poly.type
_entity_poly.pdbx_seq_one_letter_code
_entity_poly.pdbx_strand_id
1 'polypeptide(L)'
;YRVSDLGKFKTEALKEQISEINPYISVEICTLKIDEDNLKSLLKDIDIVCEAFDSAIAKAMMAQNFHRFYKDSILICASGLAGYGDSNSIQTRKIAKNFYVCGDLVNGAKVGNGLMAPRVNICAGHQSNLVLELLANKE
;
A
#
# COMPACT_ATOMS: atom_id res chain seq x y z
N TYR A 1 14.15 -5.42 -1.90
CA TYR A 1 15.38 -5.23 -1.11
C TYR A 1 16.54 -5.86 -1.85
N ARG A 2 17.73 -5.32 -1.65
CA ARG A 2 19.02 -5.82 -2.15
C ARG A 2 19.77 -6.48 -0.98
N VAL A 3 20.79 -7.29 -1.26
CA VAL A 3 21.61 -7.91 -0.21
C VAL A 3 22.25 -6.85 0.70
N SER A 4 22.60 -5.68 0.16
CA SER A 4 23.11 -4.52 0.90
C SER A 4 22.13 -3.91 1.90
N ASP A 5 20.83 -4.22 1.81
CA ASP A 5 19.81 -3.70 2.71
C ASP A 5 19.67 -4.52 3.99
N LEU A 6 20.33 -5.69 4.06
CA LEU A 6 20.24 -6.57 5.22
C LEU A 6 20.75 -5.84 6.48
N GLY A 7 19.92 -5.82 7.52
CA GLY A 7 20.21 -5.13 8.78
C GLY A 7 19.79 -3.65 8.82
N LYS A 8 19.43 -3.04 7.68
CA LYS A 8 18.86 -1.68 7.65
C LYS A 8 17.37 -1.70 8.02
N PHE A 9 16.86 -0.58 8.51
CA PHE A 9 15.41 -0.39 8.53
C PHE A 9 14.87 -0.35 7.09
N LYS A 10 13.74 -1.04 6.86
CA LYS A 10 13.12 -1.10 5.53
C LYS A 10 12.82 0.29 4.95
N THR A 11 12.45 1.23 5.81
CA THR A 11 12.17 2.64 5.47
C THR A 11 13.40 3.36 4.94
N GLU A 12 14.55 3.20 5.60
CA GLU A 12 15.82 3.80 5.17
C GLU A 12 16.30 3.21 3.84
N ALA A 13 16.32 1.87 3.73
CA ALA A 13 16.70 1.18 2.51
C ALA A 13 15.81 1.57 1.32
N LEU A 14 14.50 1.75 1.55
CA LEU A 14 13.58 2.18 0.51
C LEU A 14 13.81 3.65 0.11
N LYS A 15 14.09 4.55 1.07
CA LYS A 15 14.43 5.95 0.77
C LYS A 15 15.68 6.07 -0.10
N GLU A 16 16.72 5.30 0.21
CA GLU A 16 17.93 5.22 -0.62
C GLU A 16 17.58 4.78 -2.05
N GLN A 17 16.83 3.69 -2.20
CA GLN A 17 16.41 3.17 -3.52
C GLN A 17 15.55 4.17 -4.31
N ILE A 18 14.60 4.85 -3.66
CA ILE A 18 13.78 5.86 -4.32
C ILE A 18 14.64 7.04 -4.79
N SER A 19 15.62 7.46 -3.99
CA SER A 19 16.54 8.56 -4.34
C SER A 19 17.43 8.21 -5.53
N GLU A 20 17.83 6.94 -5.67
CA GLU A 20 18.54 6.45 -6.86
C GLU A 20 17.65 6.45 -8.12
N ILE A 21 16.35 6.18 -7.96
CA ILE A 21 15.39 6.14 -9.08
C ILE A 21 15.04 7.55 -9.55
N ASN A 22 14.74 8.46 -8.62
CA ASN A 22 14.39 9.84 -8.92
C ASN A 22 14.84 10.78 -7.78
N PRO A 23 15.95 11.52 -7.95
CA PRO A 23 16.47 12.41 -6.91
C PRO A 23 15.70 13.73 -6.80
N TYR A 24 14.73 14.00 -7.68
CA TYR A 24 14.01 15.28 -7.74
C TYR A 24 12.71 15.29 -6.92
N ILE A 25 12.41 14.20 -6.22
CA ILE A 25 11.23 14.09 -5.34
C ILE A 25 11.62 14.18 -3.88
N SER A 26 10.71 14.70 -3.05
CA SER A 26 10.87 14.67 -1.60
C SER A 26 10.41 13.33 -1.05
N VAL A 27 11.23 12.72 -0.19
CA VAL A 27 10.93 11.45 0.47
C VAL A 27 11.08 11.59 1.98
N GLU A 28 9.95 11.53 2.67
CA GLU A 28 9.88 11.42 4.12
C GLU A 28 9.69 9.95 4.53
N ILE A 29 10.32 9.56 5.65
CA ILE A 29 10.20 8.21 6.19
C ILE A 29 9.80 8.24 7.66
N CYS A 30 8.96 7.29 8.05
CA CYS A 30 8.59 7.07 9.44
C CYS A 30 8.92 5.62 9.83
N THR A 31 9.96 5.42 10.63
CA THR A 31 10.34 4.10 11.15
C THR A 31 9.60 3.81 12.45
N LEU A 32 8.30 3.55 12.34
CA LEU A 32 7.43 3.25 13.48
C LEU A 32 6.37 2.22 13.11
N LYS A 33 5.72 1.66 14.12
CA LYS A 33 4.55 0.80 13.94
C LYS A 33 3.29 1.66 14.03
N ILE A 34 2.44 1.59 13.01
CA ILE A 34 1.17 2.32 12.99
C ILE A 34 0.18 1.64 13.93
N ASP A 35 -0.47 2.44 14.77
CA ASP A 35 -1.55 2.07 15.68
C ASP A 35 -2.63 3.16 15.66
N GLU A 36 -3.72 2.97 16.42
CA GLU A 36 -4.82 3.94 16.43
C GLU A 36 -4.41 5.31 16.99
N ASP A 37 -3.49 5.33 17.96
CA ASP A 37 -3.06 6.56 18.62
C ASP A 37 -2.26 7.45 17.66
N ASN A 38 -1.31 6.88 16.93
CA ASN A 38 -0.48 7.63 15.99
C ASN A 38 -1.14 7.83 14.61
N LEU A 39 -2.07 6.96 14.20
CA LEU A 39 -2.75 7.06 12.91
C LEU A 39 -3.48 8.40 12.76
N LYS A 40 -3.95 9.01 13.85
CA LYS A 40 -4.69 10.29 13.81
C LYS A 40 -3.89 11.46 13.24
N SER A 41 -2.56 11.49 13.45
CA SER A 41 -1.70 12.60 13.04
C SER A 41 -0.69 12.22 11.96
N LEU A 42 -0.33 10.94 11.85
CA LEU A 42 0.76 10.48 11.00
C LEU A 42 0.58 10.80 9.51
N LEU A 43 -0.65 10.68 9.01
CA LEU A 43 -0.97 10.82 7.58
C LEU A 43 -1.65 12.16 7.28
N LYS A 44 -1.43 13.15 8.14
CA LYS A 44 -1.97 14.49 7.94
C LYS A 44 -1.41 15.08 6.65
N ASP A 45 -2.27 15.79 5.92
CA ASP A 45 -1.92 16.48 4.67
C ASP A 45 -1.49 15.52 3.52
N ILE A 46 -1.75 14.21 3.66
CA ILE A 46 -1.55 13.22 2.59
C ILE A 46 -2.83 13.05 1.76
N ASP A 47 -2.74 13.30 0.46
CA ASP A 47 -3.85 13.19 -0.48
C ASP A 47 -4.32 11.75 -0.74
N ILE A 48 -3.36 10.84 -0.91
CA ILE A 48 -3.60 9.46 -1.30
C ILE A 48 -2.69 8.53 -0.50
N VAL A 49 -3.28 7.53 0.15
CA VAL A 49 -2.58 6.55 0.99
C VAL A 49 -2.76 5.16 0.40
N CYS A 50 -1.64 4.49 0.12
CA CYS A 50 -1.63 3.08 -0.25
C CYS A 50 -1.37 2.23 1.01
N GLU A 51 -2.34 1.40 1.39
CA GLU A 51 -2.20 0.43 2.48
C GLU A 51 -1.65 -0.89 1.95
N ALA A 52 -0.58 -1.38 2.60
CA ALA A 52 0.14 -2.60 2.23
C ALA A 52 0.60 -3.39 3.47
N PHE A 53 -0.22 -3.45 4.52
CA PHE A 53 0.05 -4.28 5.70
C PHE A 53 -0.16 -5.76 5.39
N ASP A 54 0.67 -6.63 5.97
CA ASP A 54 0.44 -8.08 5.92
C ASP A 54 -0.56 -8.56 6.99
N SER A 55 -0.68 -7.81 8.10
CA SER A 55 -1.54 -8.17 9.23
C SER A 55 -3.00 -7.80 8.98
N ALA A 56 -3.89 -8.80 9.10
CA ALA A 56 -5.33 -8.58 9.03
C ALA A 56 -5.85 -7.61 10.10
N ILE A 57 -5.24 -7.62 11.30
CA ILE A 57 -5.61 -6.70 12.39
C ILE A 57 -5.23 -5.25 12.03
N ALA A 58 -4.04 -5.04 11.46
CA ALA A 58 -3.60 -3.71 11.04
C ALA A 58 -4.46 -3.18 9.88
N LYS A 59 -4.81 -4.04 8.92
CA LYS A 59 -5.76 -3.72 7.84
C LYS A 59 -7.11 -3.26 8.39
N ALA A 60 -7.68 -4.02 9.33
CA ALA A 60 -8.96 -3.69 9.93
C ALA A 60 -8.91 -2.36 10.68
N MET A 61 -7.86 -2.15 11.49
CA MET A 61 -7.64 -0.89 12.23
C MET A 61 -7.58 0.31 11.27
N MET A 62 -6.82 0.20 10.17
CA MET A 62 -6.71 1.25 9.15
C MET A 62 -8.06 1.50 8.48
N ALA A 63 -8.71 0.47 7.94
CA ALA A 63 -9.96 0.61 7.21
C ALA A 63 -11.12 1.15 8.06
N GLN A 64 -11.15 0.84 9.36
CA GLN A 64 -12.19 1.32 10.28
C GLN A 64 -11.98 2.78 10.71
N ASN A 65 -10.73 3.24 10.81
CA ASN A 65 -10.41 4.54 11.40
C ASN A 65 -9.97 5.61 10.38
N PHE A 66 -9.50 5.24 9.19
CA PHE A 66 -8.87 6.17 8.26
C PHE A 66 -9.76 7.37 7.92
N HIS A 67 -10.96 7.16 7.39
CA HIS A 67 -11.86 8.26 6.99
C HIS A 67 -12.52 9.00 8.16
N ARG A 68 -12.38 8.50 9.40
CA ARG A 68 -12.74 9.26 10.62
C ARG A 68 -11.78 10.42 10.85
N PHE A 69 -10.51 10.24 10.50
CA PHE A 69 -9.46 11.26 10.65
C PHE A 69 -9.17 12.01 9.34
N TYR A 70 -9.31 11.34 8.20
CA TYR A 70 -8.92 11.82 6.88
C TYR A 70 -10.08 11.72 5.89
N LYS A 71 -11.10 12.57 6.09
CA LYS A 71 -12.36 12.51 5.35
C LYS A 71 -12.19 12.64 3.83
N ASP A 72 -11.29 13.51 3.40
CA ASP A 72 -11.11 13.87 1.99
C ASP A 72 -9.94 13.12 1.32
N SER A 73 -9.05 12.52 2.11
CA SER A 73 -7.95 11.69 1.59
C SER A 73 -8.47 10.38 1.01
N ILE A 74 -7.77 9.88 0.00
CA ILE A 74 -8.10 8.62 -0.66
C ILE A 74 -7.31 7.48 -0.02
N LEU A 75 -7.99 6.38 0.31
CA LEU A 75 -7.37 5.13 0.76
C LEU A 75 -7.42 4.08 -0.35
N ILE A 76 -6.28 3.46 -0.64
CA ILE A 76 -6.16 2.35 -1.60
C ILE A 76 -5.54 1.16 -0.87
N CYS A 77 -6.33 0.13 -0.58
CA CYS A 77 -5.87 -1.08 0.11
C CYS A 77 -5.46 -2.18 -0.87
N ALA A 78 -4.66 -3.14 -0.39
CA ALA A 78 -4.34 -4.36 -1.10
C ALA A 78 -4.90 -5.59 -0.37
N SER A 79 -5.59 -6.49 -1.10
CA SER A 79 -6.14 -7.73 -0.53
C SER A 79 -6.29 -8.85 -1.54
N GLY A 80 -5.80 -10.04 -1.21
CA GLY A 80 -5.87 -11.20 -2.09
C GLY A 80 -4.80 -11.13 -3.19
N LEU A 81 -3.58 -11.54 -2.85
CA LEU A 81 -2.40 -11.45 -3.73
C LEU A 81 -1.42 -12.61 -3.56
N ALA A 82 -1.76 -13.62 -2.75
CA ALA A 82 -0.96 -14.82 -2.59
C ALA A 82 -1.13 -15.77 -3.79
N GLY A 83 -0.17 -16.68 -3.95
CA GLY A 83 -0.14 -17.64 -5.04
C GLY A 83 0.57 -17.12 -6.29
N TYR A 84 0.35 -17.80 -7.40
CA TYR A 84 1.01 -17.57 -8.69
C TYR A 84 0.00 -17.76 -9.83
N GLY A 85 0.31 -17.26 -11.02
CA GLY A 85 -0.58 -17.31 -12.18
C GLY A 85 -1.83 -16.43 -12.00
N ASP A 86 -2.81 -16.62 -12.89
CA ASP A 86 -4.10 -15.91 -12.93
C ASP A 86 -3.99 -14.39 -12.69
N SER A 87 -3.06 -13.76 -13.41
CA SER A 87 -2.74 -12.34 -13.23
C SER A 87 -3.96 -11.42 -13.36
N ASN A 88 -4.91 -11.77 -14.23
CA ASN A 88 -6.08 -10.95 -14.54
C ASN A 88 -7.16 -10.99 -13.44
N SER A 89 -7.04 -11.89 -12.46
CA SER A 89 -7.93 -11.89 -11.29
C SER A 89 -7.64 -10.73 -10.35
N ILE A 90 -6.42 -10.16 -10.39
CA ILE A 90 -6.06 -8.96 -9.66
C ILE A 90 -6.74 -7.78 -10.33
N GLN A 91 -7.64 -7.12 -9.61
CA GLN A 91 -8.41 -6.01 -10.14
C GLN A 91 -8.47 -4.86 -9.13
N THR A 92 -8.63 -3.65 -9.66
CA THR A 92 -8.90 -2.46 -8.87
C THR A 92 -10.41 -2.27 -8.75
N ARG A 93 -10.91 -2.11 -7.52
CA ARG A 93 -12.33 -1.92 -7.23
C ARG A 93 -12.55 -0.70 -6.36
N LYS A 94 -13.49 0.16 -6.74
CA LYS A 94 -13.97 1.25 -5.89
C LYS A 94 -15.02 0.69 -4.92
N ILE A 95 -14.71 0.72 -3.63
CA ILE A 95 -15.58 0.16 -2.59
C ILE A 95 -16.51 1.22 -2.00
N ALA A 96 -16.03 2.46 -1.89
CA ALA A 96 -16.82 3.61 -1.44
C ALA A 96 -16.24 4.92 -2.00
N LYS A 97 -16.82 6.07 -1.61
CA LYS A 97 -16.21 7.37 -1.85
C LYS A 97 -14.82 7.38 -1.18
N ASN A 98 -13.79 7.78 -1.93
CA ASN A 98 -12.40 7.85 -1.46
C ASN A 98 -11.82 6.54 -0.92
N PHE A 99 -12.38 5.38 -1.30
CA PHE A 99 -11.89 4.09 -0.84
C PHE A 99 -11.88 3.04 -1.96
N TYR A 100 -10.70 2.48 -2.21
CA TYR A 100 -10.43 1.49 -3.26
C TYR A 100 -9.71 0.28 -2.67
N VAL A 101 -9.86 -0.87 -3.33
CA VAL A 101 -9.12 -2.10 -3.03
C VAL A 101 -8.58 -2.71 -4.32
N CYS A 102 -7.30 -3.03 -4.32
CA CYS A 102 -6.61 -3.75 -5.39
C CYS A 102 -6.33 -5.20 -4.95
N GLY A 103 -6.56 -6.15 -5.84
CA GLY A 103 -6.30 -7.58 -5.59
C GLY A 103 -7.44 -8.48 -6.07
N ASP A 104 -7.35 -9.77 -5.76
CA ASP A 104 -8.36 -10.76 -6.13
C ASP A 104 -9.41 -11.01 -5.05
N LEU A 105 -9.21 -10.48 -3.83
CA LEU A 105 -10.08 -10.66 -2.66
C LEU A 105 -10.30 -12.11 -2.20
N VAL A 106 -9.53 -13.07 -2.70
CA VAL A 106 -9.70 -14.51 -2.45
C VAL A 106 -8.42 -15.13 -1.89
N ASN A 107 -7.26 -14.84 -2.49
CA ASN A 107 -6.02 -15.56 -2.21
C ASN A 107 -5.20 -14.88 -1.10
N GLY A 108 -5.48 -15.27 0.14
CA GLY A 108 -4.65 -14.96 1.31
C GLY A 108 -3.41 -15.86 1.43
N ALA A 109 -2.34 -15.33 2.02
CA ALA A 109 -1.14 -16.10 2.31
C ALA A 109 -1.43 -17.14 3.40
N LYS A 110 -1.05 -18.40 3.15
CA LYS A 110 -1.23 -19.53 4.07
C LYS A 110 -0.21 -20.63 3.76
N VAL A 111 -0.13 -21.64 4.63
CA VAL A 111 0.67 -22.84 4.36
C VAL A 111 0.22 -23.45 3.03
N GLY A 112 1.19 -23.66 2.12
CA GLY A 112 0.94 -24.15 0.76
C GLY A 112 0.55 -23.08 -0.27
N ASN A 113 0.32 -21.82 0.13
CA ASN A 113 0.03 -20.71 -0.77
C ASN A 113 0.70 -19.42 -0.27
N GLY A 114 1.97 -19.23 -0.64
CA GLY A 114 2.78 -18.09 -0.21
C GLY A 114 2.61 -16.84 -1.08
N LEU A 115 3.23 -15.74 -0.66
CA LEU A 115 3.36 -14.53 -1.48
C LEU A 115 4.42 -14.75 -2.55
N MET A 116 4.06 -14.57 -3.82
CA MET A 116 5.01 -14.66 -4.93
C MET A 116 5.20 -13.27 -5.55
N ALA A 117 6.46 -12.86 -5.69
CA ALA A 117 6.82 -11.53 -6.16
C ALA A 117 6.08 -11.07 -7.44
N PRO A 118 5.87 -11.92 -8.47
CA PRO A 118 5.11 -11.50 -9.66
C PRO A 118 3.68 -11.05 -9.34
N ARG A 119 2.94 -11.81 -8.53
CA ARG A 119 1.54 -11.50 -8.19
C ARG A 119 1.44 -10.31 -7.23
N VAL A 120 2.36 -10.23 -6.26
CA VAL A 120 2.51 -9.07 -5.37
C VAL A 120 2.75 -7.80 -6.18
N ASN A 121 3.66 -7.84 -7.16
CA ASN A 121 4.01 -6.70 -7.99
C ASN A 121 2.86 -6.26 -8.90
N ILE A 122 2.04 -7.19 -9.40
CA ILE A 122 0.83 -6.82 -10.16
C ILE A 122 -0.12 -6.03 -9.26
N CYS A 123 -0.40 -6.51 -8.05
CA CYS A 123 -1.27 -5.80 -7.11
C CYS A 123 -0.71 -4.41 -6.73
N ALA A 124 0.60 -4.31 -6.49
CA ALA A 124 1.27 -3.03 -6.25
C ALA A 124 1.17 -2.09 -7.48
N GLY A 125 1.31 -2.64 -8.69
CA GLY A 125 1.12 -1.93 -9.95
C GLY A 125 -0.30 -1.40 -10.12
N HIS A 126 -1.32 -2.15 -9.69
CA HIS A 126 -2.70 -1.67 -9.65
C HIS A 126 -2.87 -0.49 -8.69
N GLN A 127 -2.26 -0.54 -7.50
CA GLN A 127 -2.31 0.59 -6.55
C GLN A 127 -1.61 1.83 -7.15
N SER A 128 -0.39 1.69 -7.67
CA SER A 128 0.35 2.83 -8.22
C SER A 128 -0.27 3.41 -9.49
N ASN A 129 -0.80 2.58 -10.38
CA ASN A 129 -1.49 3.06 -11.57
C ASN A 129 -2.78 3.81 -11.21
N LEU A 130 -3.53 3.33 -10.21
CA LEU A 130 -4.71 4.05 -9.71
C LEU A 130 -4.33 5.40 -9.07
N VAL A 131 -3.21 5.48 -8.33
CA VAL A 131 -2.70 6.76 -7.81
C VAL A 131 -2.51 7.75 -8.96
N LEU A 132 -1.83 7.35 -10.04
CA LEU A 132 -1.61 8.20 -11.20
C LEU A 132 -2.92 8.63 -11.87
N GLU A 133 -3.85 7.69 -12.08
CA GLU A 133 -5.17 7.98 -12.65
C GLU A 133 -5.94 9.02 -11.82
N LEU A 134 -5.94 8.87 -10.49
CA LEU A 134 -6.64 9.78 -9.60
C LEU A 134 -5.98 11.16 -9.54
N LEU A 135 -4.65 11.24 -9.59
CA LEU A 135 -3.93 12.51 -9.62
C LEU A 135 -4.14 13.23 -10.96
N ALA A 136 -4.10 12.50 -12.08
CA ALA A 136 -4.30 13.08 -13.41
C ALA A 136 -5.73 13.59 -13.63
N ASN A 137 -6.72 13.01 -12.95
CA ASN A 137 -8.13 13.42 -13.04
C ASN A 137 -8.57 14.39 -11.92
N LYS A 138 -7.68 14.75 -10.98
CA LYS A 138 -7.91 15.84 -10.02
C LYS A 138 -7.62 17.17 -10.75
N GLU A 139 -8.57 17.66 -11.54
CA GLU A 139 -8.70 19.08 -11.90
C GLU A 139 -9.64 19.80 -10.93
#